data_AF-A0A7W8XYE7-F1
#
_entry.id   AF-A0A7W8XYE7-F1
#
_cell.length_a   1.000
_cell.length_b   1.000
_cell.length_c   1.000
_cell.angle_alpha   90.00
_cell.angle_beta   90.00
_cell.angle_gamma   90.00
#
_symmetry.space_group_name_H-M   'P 1'
#
loop_
_entity.id
_entity.type
_entity.pdbx_description
1 polymer ?
#
loop_
_entity_poly.entity_id
_entity_poly.type
_entity_poly.pdbx_seq_one_letter_code
_entity_poly.pdbx_strand_id
1 'polypeptide(L)'
;MNTELPLSRHEILKRAEELDALDAILPFDRRDQLAELLTDEDVATLKHLAKEGMGANTLRALASDLGYLEAWCELSTGAPLPWPAPESLLLKFVAHHLWDPAERAADPSHGMPAEVEAGLRAQGLLRVDGPHAPDTVRRRLTSWSILTRWRGLTGAFSAPSLKTALRLAVKASGRPRQRKSKMAVTGNILAKLLATCAGERLVDLRDRALLLTAFASGGRRRSEVANLRIEDLVDEEPVHADPKNPASPLLSLQAFQDWIAPAARDRVP
;
A
#
# COMPACT_ATOMS: atom_id res chain seq x y z
N MET A 1 -3.44 49.00 11.53
CA MET A 1 -2.42 48.82 10.48
C MET A 1 -1.50 47.72 10.98
N ASN A 2 -1.90 46.46 10.81
CA ASN A 2 -1.07 45.31 11.21
C ASN A 2 -0.03 45.10 10.11
N THR A 3 1.17 45.63 10.33
CA THR A 3 2.35 45.27 9.57
C THR A 3 2.73 43.84 9.92
N GLU A 4 2.40 42.90 9.03
CA GLU A 4 3.04 41.58 9.02
C GLU A 4 4.54 41.81 8.84
N LEU A 5 5.31 41.46 9.87
CA LEU A 5 6.77 41.45 9.80
C LEU A 5 7.20 40.39 8.77
N PRO A 6 8.18 40.69 7.91
CA PRO A 6 8.71 39.69 6.98
C PRO A 6 9.27 38.50 7.76
N LEU A 7 8.89 37.28 7.34
CA LEU A 7 9.30 36.03 7.96
C LEU A 7 10.81 35.95 8.09
N SER A 8 11.30 35.54 9.26
CA SER A 8 12.72 35.37 9.47
C SER A 8 13.22 34.16 8.66
N ARG A 9 14.45 34.23 8.16
CA ARG A 9 15.09 33.14 7.38
C ARG A 9 15.08 31.79 8.11
N HIS A 10 15.07 31.81 9.44
CA HIS A 10 15.00 30.61 10.27
C HIS A 10 13.61 29.97 10.26
N GLU A 11 12.54 30.77 10.26
CA GLU A 11 11.15 30.27 10.15
C GLU A 11 10.88 29.70 8.76
N ILE A 12 11.44 30.30 7.71
CA ILE A 12 11.35 29.79 6.33
C ILE A 12 12.05 28.43 6.23
N LEU A 13 13.26 28.30 6.80
CA LEU A 13 14.00 27.03 6.82
C LEU A 13 13.26 25.94 7.60
N LYS A 14 12.71 26.26 8.77
CA LYS A 14 11.93 25.32 9.57
C LYS A 14 10.65 24.88 8.86
N ARG A 15 9.95 25.79 8.17
CA ARG A 15 8.78 25.44 7.34
C ARG A 15 9.15 24.57 6.16
N ALA A 16 10.28 24.84 5.52
CA ALA A 16 10.81 23.98 4.47
C ALA A 16 11.10 22.56 5.00
N GLU A 17 11.73 22.43 6.17
CA GLU A 17 11.95 21.13 6.84
C GLU A 17 10.63 20.43 7.23
N GLU A 18 9.61 21.19 7.65
CA GLU A 18 8.30 20.63 7.95
C GLU A 18 7.54 20.18 6.70
N LEU A 19 7.77 20.85 5.56
CA LEU A 19 7.35 20.41 4.24
C LEU A 19 8.17 19.20 3.76
N ASP A 20 9.41 19.00 4.24
CA ASP A 20 10.18 17.77 4.00
C ASP A 20 9.55 16.56 4.69
N ALA A 21 8.94 16.73 5.86
CA ALA A 21 8.14 15.66 6.47
C ALA A 21 6.88 15.29 5.64
N LEU A 22 6.50 16.18 4.71
CA LEU A 22 5.47 15.98 3.68
C LEU A 22 6.04 15.51 2.33
N ASP A 23 7.32 15.11 2.27
CA ASP A 23 8.07 14.65 1.08
C ASP A 23 7.33 13.64 0.20
N ALA A 24 6.44 12.87 0.81
CA ALA A 24 5.58 12.00 0.05
C ALA A 24 4.68 12.83 -0.87
N ILE A 25 4.06 13.93 -0.48
CA ILE A 25 2.78 14.36 -1.04
C ILE A 25 2.85 15.69 -1.81
N LEU A 26 3.89 16.51 -1.59
CA LEU A 26 4.01 17.85 -2.18
C LEU A 26 5.13 17.97 -3.23
N PRO A 27 4.86 18.62 -4.38
CA PRO A 27 5.85 18.92 -5.42
C PRO A 27 7.05 19.70 -4.86
N PHE A 28 8.21 19.04 -4.85
CA PHE A 28 9.47 19.58 -4.33
C PHE A 28 9.91 20.85 -5.05
N ASP A 29 9.54 20.98 -6.32
CA ASP A 29 9.92 22.05 -7.24
C ASP A 29 9.35 23.43 -6.86
N ARG A 30 8.46 23.52 -5.86
CA ARG A 30 7.91 24.80 -5.38
C ARG A 30 8.03 25.04 -3.88
N ARG A 31 8.86 24.29 -3.16
CA ARG A 31 8.97 24.36 -1.69
C ARG A 31 9.24 25.76 -1.15
N ASP A 32 10.23 26.44 -1.70
CA ASP A 32 10.62 27.77 -1.22
C ASP A 32 9.48 28.78 -1.48
N GLN A 33 8.81 28.68 -2.63
CA GLN A 33 7.64 29.50 -2.96
C GLN A 33 6.42 29.19 -2.10
N LEU A 34 6.23 27.92 -1.73
CA LEU A 34 5.14 27.48 -0.86
C LEU A 34 5.40 27.85 0.60
N ALA A 35 6.64 27.76 1.09
CA ALA A 35 7.02 28.14 2.45
C ALA A 35 6.92 29.67 2.67
N GLU A 36 7.07 30.47 1.61
CA GLU A 36 6.84 31.92 1.65
C GLU A 36 5.36 32.29 1.68
N LEU A 37 4.48 31.47 1.10
CA LEU A 37 3.05 31.76 0.96
C LEU A 37 2.16 31.08 2.02
N LEU A 38 2.55 29.89 2.48
CA LEU A 38 1.77 29.08 3.41
C LEU A 38 2.16 29.37 4.86
N THR A 39 1.16 29.49 5.72
CA THR A 39 1.35 29.54 7.17
C THR A 39 1.62 28.15 7.74
N ASP A 40 2.11 28.08 8.99
CA ASP A 40 2.28 26.80 9.69
C ASP A 40 0.96 26.02 9.82
N GLU A 41 -0.16 26.74 9.98
CA GLU A 41 -1.51 26.15 10.05
C GLU A 41 -1.96 25.57 8.71
N ASP A 42 -1.61 26.21 7.59
CA ASP A 42 -1.87 25.67 6.25
C ASP A 42 -1.07 24.38 6.01
N VAL A 43 0.21 24.35 6.42
CA VAL A 43 1.05 23.16 6.32
C VAL A 43 0.49 22.02 7.17
N ALA A 44 0.07 22.29 8.41
CA ALA A 44 -0.57 21.30 9.28
C ALA A 44 -1.90 20.78 8.69
N THR A 45 -2.69 21.65 8.08
CA THR A 45 -3.95 21.29 7.40
C THR A 45 -3.69 20.40 6.19
N LEU A 46 -2.70 20.73 5.35
CA LEU A 46 -2.31 19.91 4.21
C LEU A 46 -1.77 18.54 4.66
N LYS A 47 -0.99 18.47 5.76
CA LYS A 47 -0.58 17.19 6.40
C LYS A 47 -1.79 16.34 6.77
N HIS A 48 -2.77 16.94 7.43
CA HIS A 48 -3.98 16.25 7.84
C HIS A 48 -4.78 15.74 6.64
N LEU A 49 -5.08 16.61 5.67
CA LEU A 49 -5.85 16.26 4.47
C LEU A 49 -5.18 15.15 3.65
N ALA A 50 -3.86 15.19 3.57
CA ALA A 50 -3.11 14.20 2.83
C ALA A 50 -3.08 12.83 3.55
N LYS A 51 -3.05 12.84 4.89
CA LYS A 51 -3.18 11.63 5.73
C LYS A 51 -4.57 11.02 5.62
N GLU A 52 -5.62 11.83 5.70
CA GLU A 52 -7.02 11.40 5.55
C GLU A 52 -7.30 10.90 4.12
N GLY A 53 -6.81 11.61 3.10
CA GLY A 53 -7.12 11.32 1.70
C GLY A 53 -6.48 10.05 1.12
N MET A 54 -5.35 9.58 1.67
CA MET A 54 -4.64 8.41 1.13
C MET A 54 -4.75 7.14 1.98
N GLY A 55 -5.16 7.28 3.23
CA GLY A 55 -5.26 6.17 4.18
C GLY A 55 -3.89 5.68 4.67
N ALA A 56 -3.80 5.41 5.97
CA ALA A 56 -2.55 5.01 6.65
C ALA A 56 -1.87 3.77 6.02
N ASN A 57 -2.66 2.84 5.46
CA ASN A 57 -2.12 1.63 4.83
C ASN A 57 -1.38 1.93 3.51
N THR A 58 -1.87 2.89 2.72
CA THR A 58 -1.21 3.31 1.47
C THR A 58 0.11 4.01 1.78
N LEU A 59 0.11 4.92 2.75
CA LEU A 59 1.32 5.62 3.21
C LEU A 59 2.37 4.62 3.71
N ARG A 60 1.97 3.64 4.54
CA ARG A 60 2.87 2.58 5.01
C ARG A 60 3.44 1.74 3.87
N ALA A 61 2.60 1.40 2.87
CA ALA A 61 3.05 0.63 1.71
C ALA A 61 4.05 1.41 0.85
N LEU A 62 3.81 2.71 0.63
CA LEU A 62 4.73 3.60 -0.11
C LEU A 62 6.05 3.79 0.64
N ALA A 63 6.01 4.04 1.96
CA ALA A 63 7.21 4.16 2.79
C ALA A 63 8.04 2.87 2.77
N SER A 64 7.38 1.70 2.88
CA SER A 64 8.05 0.41 2.78
C SER A 64 8.66 0.16 1.40
N ASP A 65 8.01 0.61 0.33
CA ASP A 65 8.56 0.50 -1.02
C ASP A 65 9.73 1.45 -1.24
N LEU A 66 9.65 2.67 -0.71
CA LEU A 66 10.73 3.66 -0.78
C LEU A 66 11.99 3.15 -0.06
N GLY A 67 11.87 2.69 1.18
CA GLY A 67 13.02 2.14 1.93
C GLY A 67 13.66 0.94 1.23
N TYR A 68 12.86 0.09 0.56
CA TYR A 68 13.42 -0.97 -0.27
C TYR A 68 14.18 -0.43 -1.49
N LEU A 69 13.60 0.54 -2.21
CA LEU A 69 14.19 1.11 -3.42
C LEU A 69 15.49 1.84 -3.12
N GLU A 70 15.55 2.60 -2.02
CA GLU A 70 16.75 3.31 -1.57
C GLU A 70 17.87 2.33 -1.24
N ALA A 71 17.60 1.33 -0.40
CA ALA A 71 18.59 0.31 -0.06
C ALA A 71 19.08 -0.47 -1.29
N TRP A 72 18.16 -0.85 -2.18
CA TRP A 72 18.53 -1.54 -3.42
C TRP A 72 19.38 -0.66 -4.34
N CYS A 73 19.04 0.62 -4.49
CA CYS A 73 19.80 1.54 -5.33
C CYS A 73 21.22 1.70 -4.77
N GLU A 74 21.34 2.02 -3.48
CA GLU A 74 22.62 2.18 -2.80
C GLU A 74 23.50 0.93 -2.96
N LEU A 75 22.96 -0.26 -2.69
CA LEU A 75 23.70 -1.52 -2.82
C LEU A 75 24.06 -1.85 -4.28
N SER A 76 23.23 -1.47 -5.24
CA SER A 76 23.41 -1.86 -6.65
C SER A 76 24.18 -0.84 -7.49
N THR A 77 24.27 0.42 -7.05
CA THR A 77 24.96 1.49 -7.78
C THR A 77 25.96 2.26 -6.94
N GLY A 78 25.99 2.08 -5.62
CA GLY A 78 26.82 2.87 -4.70
C GLY A 78 26.39 4.34 -4.61
N ALA A 79 25.12 4.61 -4.91
CA ALA A 79 24.60 5.97 -4.99
C ALA A 79 23.12 6.00 -4.55
N PRO A 80 22.66 7.15 -4.00
CA PRO A 80 21.29 7.29 -3.53
C PRO A 80 20.28 7.21 -4.68
N LEU A 81 19.04 6.88 -4.34
CA LEU A 81 17.94 6.74 -5.30
C LEU A 81 17.72 8.05 -6.08
N PRO A 82 17.90 8.07 -7.41
CA PRO A 82 17.76 9.30 -8.20
C PRO A 82 16.29 9.65 -8.47
N TRP A 83 16.04 10.95 -8.61
CA TRP A 83 14.73 11.52 -8.95
C TRP A 83 14.86 12.49 -10.13
N PRO A 84 14.21 12.24 -11.28
CA PRO A 84 13.55 10.99 -11.64
C PRO A 84 14.54 9.85 -11.89
N ALA A 85 14.05 8.61 -11.83
CA ALA A 85 14.83 7.45 -12.23
C ALA A 85 15.18 7.50 -13.73
N PRO A 86 16.46 7.31 -14.12
CA PRO A 86 16.78 7.08 -15.52
C PRO A 86 16.23 5.72 -15.97
N GLU A 87 15.85 5.63 -17.25
CA GLU A 87 15.24 4.43 -17.83
C GLU A 87 16.12 3.18 -17.63
N SER A 88 17.43 3.33 -17.75
CA SER A 88 18.41 2.26 -17.53
C SER A 88 18.32 1.67 -16.11
N LEU A 89 18.08 2.51 -15.09
CA LEU A 89 17.93 2.06 -13.71
C LEU A 89 16.60 1.32 -13.50
N LEU A 90 15.53 1.75 -14.18
CA LEU A 90 14.25 1.02 -14.18
C LEU A 90 14.40 -0.37 -14.80
N LEU A 91 15.15 -0.48 -15.90
CA LEU A 91 15.45 -1.77 -16.55
C LEU A 91 16.35 -2.65 -15.68
N LYS A 92 17.36 -2.06 -15.02
CA LYS A 92 18.19 -2.76 -14.02
C LYS A 92 17.34 -3.31 -12.88
N PHE A 93 16.39 -2.53 -12.38
CA PHE A 93 15.44 -2.98 -11.37
C PHE A 93 14.63 -4.18 -11.85
N VAL A 94 14.13 -4.17 -13.09
CA VAL A 94 13.43 -5.33 -13.65
C VAL A 94 14.34 -6.55 -13.73
N ALA A 95 15.56 -6.42 -14.25
CA ALA A 95 16.50 -7.53 -14.41
C ALA A 95 16.92 -8.16 -13.07
N HIS A 96 17.20 -7.34 -12.05
CA HIS A 96 17.56 -7.85 -10.72
C HIS A 96 16.42 -8.64 -10.05
N HIS A 97 15.16 -8.36 -10.39
CA HIS A 97 14.02 -8.91 -9.64
C HIS A 97 13.17 -9.91 -10.42
N LEU A 98 13.22 -9.91 -11.75
CA LEU A 98 12.44 -10.80 -12.62
C LEU A 98 13.38 -11.63 -13.52
N TRP A 99 14.15 -12.51 -12.89
CA TRP A 99 15.09 -13.44 -13.53
C TRP A 99 14.59 -14.89 -13.44
N ASP A 100 15.18 -15.78 -14.23
CA ASP A 100 14.83 -17.20 -14.28
C ASP A 100 15.70 -18.03 -13.32
N PRO A 101 15.11 -18.72 -12.33
CA PRO A 101 15.84 -19.62 -11.45
C PRO A 101 16.62 -20.73 -12.15
N ALA A 102 16.12 -21.24 -13.27
CA ALA A 102 16.80 -22.28 -14.03
C ALA A 102 18.08 -21.75 -14.69
N GLU A 103 18.00 -20.57 -15.31
CA GLU A 103 19.16 -19.89 -15.89
C GLU A 103 20.18 -19.53 -14.81
N ARG A 104 19.73 -19.07 -13.63
CA ARG A 104 20.66 -18.74 -12.54
C ARG A 104 21.42 -19.94 -11.98
N ALA A 105 20.85 -21.14 -12.06
CA ALA A 105 21.56 -22.35 -11.67
C ALA A 105 22.77 -22.62 -12.59
N ALA A 106 22.71 -22.20 -13.85
CA ALA A 106 23.81 -22.30 -14.81
C ALA A 106 24.73 -21.07 -14.81
N ASP A 107 24.17 -19.88 -14.59
CA ASP A 107 24.87 -18.59 -14.53
C ASP A 107 24.55 -17.87 -13.20
N PRO A 108 25.45 -17.92 -12.20
CA PRO A 108 25.24 -17.26 -10.91
C PRO A 108 25.02 -15.74 -10.99
N SER A 109 25.42 -15.10 -12.11
CA SER A 109 25.25 -13.67 -12.35
C SER A 109 23.86 -13.31 -12.92
N HIS A 110 23.06 -14.32 -13.28
CA HIS A 110 21.72 -14.11 -13.83
C HIS A 110 20.76 -13.57 -12.75
N GLY A 111 20.44 -12.28 -12.84
CA GLY A 111 19.51 -11.60 -11.94
C GLY A 111 20.20 -10.62 -11.00
N MET A 112 19.81 -10.63 -9.72
CA MET A 112 20.42 -9.77 -8.72
C MET A 112 21.77 -10.33 -8.27
N PRO A 113 22.86 -9.53 -8.28
CA PRO A 113 24.14 -9.97 -7.76
C PRO A 113 24.07 -10.39 -6.29
N ALA A 114 24.88 -11.39 -5.90
CA ALA A 114 24.81 -12.03 -4.58
C ALA A 114 25.09 -11.05 -3.43
N GLU A 115 25.98 -10.09 -3.65
CA GLU A 115 26.34 -9.03 -2.71
C GLU A 115 25.16 -8.07 -2.45
N VAL A 116 24.40 -7.73 -3.50
CA VAL A 116 23.19 -6.89 -3.36
C VAL A 116 22.12 -7.65 -2.60
N GLU A 117 21.92 -8.93 -2.90
CA GLU A 117 20.98 -9.75 -2.16
C GLU A 117 21.35 -9.91 -0.69
N ALA A 118 22.63 -10.17 -0.39
CA ALA A 118 23.14 -10.30 0.96
C ALA A 118 22.94 -8.99 1.75
N GLY A 119 23.23 -7.84 1.14
CA GLY A 119 22.98 -6.53 1.74
C GLY A 119 21.50 -6.29 2.05
N LEU A 120 20.61 -6.60 1.11
CA LEU A 120 19.17 -6.44 1.32
C LEU A 120 18.62 -7.41 2.39
N ARG A 121 19.15 -8.63 2.47
CA ARG A 121 18.79 -9.60 3.52
C ARG A 121 19.29 -9.15 4.89
N ALA A 122 20.53 -8.64 4.98
CA ALA A 122 21.09 -8.12 6.23
C ALA A 122 20.26 -6.95 6.80
N GLN A 123 19.68 -6.13 5.94
CA GLN A 123 18.77 -5.04 6.33
C GLN A 123 17.31 -5.51 6.56
N GLY A 124 17.01 -6.81 6.39
CA GLY A 124 15.67 -7.37 6.56
C GLY A 124 14.65 -6.98 5.47
N LEU A 125 15.14 -6.42 4.35
CA LEU A 125 14.34 -5.89 3.24
C LEU A 125 14.04 -6.94 2.15
N LEU A 126 14.83 -8.01 2.10
CA LEU A 126 14.63 -9.15 1.20
C LEU A 126 14.36 -10.43 2.01
N ARG A 127 13.16 -10.99 1.86
CA ARG A 127 12.73 -12.21 2.59
C ARG A 127 12.47 -13.41 1.69
N VAL A 128 12.33 -13.19 0.38
CA VAL A 128 11.98 -14.23 -0.58
C VAL A 128 13.28 -14.78 -1.15
N ASP A 129 13.38 -16.11 -1.21
CA ASP A 129 14.43 -16.79 -1.95
C ASP A 129 13.99 -16.91 -3.42
N GLY A 130 14.78 -16.31 -4.31
CA GLY A 130 14.49 -16.27 -5.74
C GLY A 130 13.87 -14.96 -6.23
N PRO A 131 13.38 -14.93 -7.49
CA PRO A 131 12.85 -13.72 -8.11
C PRO A 131 11.56 -13.25 -7.44
N HIS A 132 11.32 -11.94 -7.47
CA HIS A 132 10.08 -11.37 -6.96
C HIS A 132 8.88 -11.80 -7.80
N ALA A 133 7.70 -11.79 -7.18
CA ALA A 133 6.47 -11.83 -7.94
C ALA A 133 6.39 -10.60 -8.86
N PRO A 134 5.93 -10.74 -10.12
CA PRO A 134 5.78 -9.61 -11.03
C PRO A 134 4.93 -8.46 -10.47
N ASP A 135 3.93 -8.78 -9.67
CA ASP A 135 3.08 -7.79 -9.02
C ASP A 135 3.83 -6.98 -7.96
N THR A 136 4.81 -7.58 -7.26
CA THR A 136 5.69 -6.88 -6.33
C THR A 136 6.57 -5.87 -7.06
N VAL A 137 7.14 -6.26 -8.20
CA VAL A 137 7.98 -5.38 -9.03
C VAL A 137 7.15 -4.24 -9.61
N ARG A 138 5.97 -4.54 -10.16
CA ARG A 138 5.03 -3.51 -10.65
C ARG A 138 4.62 -2.54 -9.54
N ARG A 139 4.27 -3.06 -8.36
CA ARG A 139 3.89 -2.24 -7.20
C ARG A 139 5.00 -1.24 -6.86
N ARG A 140 6.25 -1.70 -6.72
CA ARG A 140 7.40 -0.82 -6.43
C ARG A 140 7.65 0.21 -7.54
N LEU A 141 7.55 -0.17 -8.81
CA LEU A 141 7.66 0.78 -9.94
C LEU A 141 6.52 1.82 -9.91
N THR A 142 5.31 1.41 -9.53
CA THR A 142 4.19 2.34 -9.33
C THR A 142 4.44 3.27 -8.15
N SER A 143 4.90 2.76 -7.02
CA SER A 143 5.29 3.56 -5.85
C SER A 143 6.35 4.59 -6.23
N TRP A 144 7.39 4.18 -6.96
CA TRP A 144 8.44 5.08 -7.45
C TRP A 144 7.89 6.15 -8.40
N SER A 145 6.99 5.78 -9.31
CA SER A 145 6.32 6.72 -10.21
C SER A 145 5.39 7.72 -9.49
N ILE A 146 4.65 7.26 -8.48
CA ILE A 146 3.83 8.12 -7.61
C ILE A 146 4.74 9.12 -6.90
N LEU A 147 5.77 8.63 -6.22
CA LEU A 147 6.73 9.45 -5.48
C LEU A 147 7.49 10.42 -6.40
N THR A 148 7.74 10.07 -7.66
CA THR A 148 8.40 10.98 -8.62
C THR A 148 7.45 12.10 -9.04
N ARG A 149 6.20 11.78 -9.36
CA ARG A 149 5.18 12.77 -9.71
C ARG A 149 4.87 13.69 -8.54
N TRP A 150 4.86 13.14 -7.34
CA TRP A 150 4.73 13.92 -6.12
C TRP A 150 5.87 14.90 -5.90
N ARG A 151 7.05 14.70 -6.50
CA ARG A 151 8.15 15.68 -6.53
C ARG A 151 8.02 16.71 -7.66
N GLY A 152 6.92 16.72 -8.41
CA GLY A 152 6.75 17.56 -9.61
C GLY A 152 7.52 17.06 -10.84
N LEU A 153 8.13 15.88 -10.77
CA LEU A 153 9.01 15.36 -11.81
C LEU A 153 8.27 14.36 -12.71
N THR A 154 8.72 14.27 -13.97
CA THR A 154 8.28 13.25 -14.92
C THR A 154 9.41 12.25 -15.15
N GLY A 155 9.17 10.97 -14.87
CA GLY A 155 10.15 9.89 -15.07
C GLY A 155 9.80 8.95 -16.22
N ALA A 156 10.74 8.07 -16.57
CA ALA A 156 10.62 7.14 -17.71
C ALA A 156 9.73 5.89 -17.45
N PHE A 157 8.81 5.95 -16.48
CA PHE A 157 7.98 4.80 -16.08
C PHE A 157 6.98 4.33 -17.15
N SER A 158 6.70 5.16 -18.14
CA SER A 158 5.81 4.84 -19.27
C SER A 158 6.56 4.38 -20.54
N ALA A 159 7.91 4.31 -20.49
CA ALA A 159 8.76 3.98 -21.63
C ALA A 159 8.38 2.63 -22.27
N PRO A 160 8.33 2.53 -23.62
CA PRO A 160 7.99 1.29 -24.32
C PRO A 160 8.92 0.11 -23.98
N SER A 161 10.21 0.39 -23.80
CA SER A 161 11.24 -0.55 -23.37
C SER A 161 10.90 -1.21 -22.03
N LEU A 162 10.53 -0.43 -21.02
CA LEU A 162 10.17 -0.92 -19.68
C LEU A 162 8.91 -1.80 -19.74
N LYS A 163 7.90 -1.37 -20.49
CA LYS A 163 6.68 -2.18 -20.71
C LYS A 163 7.00 -3.51 -21.39
N THR A 164 7.90 -3.49 -22.36
CA THR A 164 8.34 -4.68 -23.09
C THR A 164 9.14 -5.61 -22.20
N ALA A 165 10.12 -5.08 -21.45
CA ALA A 165 10.92 -5.83 -20.49
C ALA A 165 10.05 -6.53 -19.44
N LEU A 166 9.10 -5.81 -18.83
CA LEU A 166 8.16 -6.40 -17.87
C LEU A 166 7.32 -7.53 -18.49
N ARG A 167 6.90 -7.39 -19.75
CA ARG A 167 6.10 -8.41 -20.44
C ARG A 167 6.94 -9.67 -20.72
N LEU A 168 8.16 -9.48 -21.22
CA LEU A 168 9.09 -10.57 -21.52
C LEU A 168 9.50 -11.30 -20.26
N ALA A 169 9.88 -10.58 -19.20
CA ALA A 169 10.29 -11.17 -17.93
C ALA A 169 9.16 -12.00 -17.28
N VAL A 170 7.92 -11.51 -17.33
CA VAL A 170 6.75 -12.29 -16.86
C VAL A 170 6.57 -13.57 -17.66
N LYS A 171 6.71 -13.50 -18.99
CA LYS A 171 6.57 -14.66 -19.87
C LYS A 171 7.69 -15.69 -19.64
N ALA A 172 8.93 -15.20 -19.50
CA ALA A 172 10.12 -16.02 -19.28
C ALA A 172 10.09 -16.72 -17.92
N SER A 173 9.54 -16.09 -16.88
CA SER A 173 9.51 -16.65 -15.51
C SER A 173 8.76 -17.99 -15.37
N GLY A 174 8.08 -18.48 -16.42
CA GLY A 174 7.36 -19.76 -16.45
C GLY A 174 6.24 -19.86 -15.39
N ARG A 175 6.01 -18.80 -14.62
CA ARG A 175 5.20 -18.83 -13.41
C ARG A 175 3.76 -19.08 -13.84
N PRO A 176 3.14 -20.20 -13.43
CA PRO A 176 1.75 -20.46 -13.73
C PRO A 176 0.95 -19.24 -13.28
N ARG A 177 0.12 -18.69 -14.17
CA ARG A 177 -0.72 -17.54 -13.82
C ARG A 177 -1.57 -17.96 -12.64
N GLN A 178 -1.16 -17.53 -11.44
CA GLN A 178 -1.92 -17.72 -10.23
C GLN A 178 -3.16 -16.86 -10.39
N ARG A 179 -4.25 -17.46 -10.88
CA ARG A 179 -5.54 -16.80 -10.83
C ARG A 179 -5.78 -16.56 -9.34
N LYS A 180 -5.85 -15.30 -8.92
CA LYS A 180 -6.65 -14.98 -7.73
C LYS A 180 -7.95 -15.75 -7.91
N SER A 181 -8.28 -16.61 -6.95
CA SER A 181 -9.40 -17.55 -7.04
C SER A 181 -10.53 -16.91 -7.84
N LYS A 182 -10.84 -17.45 -9.03
CA LYS A 182 -11.94 -16.92 -9.83
C LYS A 182 -13.28 -17.09 -9.11
N MET A 183 -13.33 -17.99 -8.14
CA MET A 183 -14.50 -18.28 -7.34
C MET A 183 -14.46 -17.40 -6.09
N ALA A 184 -15.47 -16.56 -5.94
CA ALA A 184 -15.77 -15.98 -4.65
C ALA A 184 -15.97 -17.11 -3.64
N VAL A 185 -15.56 -16.88 -2.40
CA VAL A 185 -15.97 -17.77 -1.31
C VAL A 185 -17.49 -17.62 -1.22
N THR A 186 -18.22 -18.69 -1.54
CA THR A 186 -19.69 -18.74 -1.46
C THR A 186 -20.10 -19.35 -0.12
N GLY A 187 -21.38 -19.23 0.27
CA GLY A 187 -21.86 -19.72 1.57
C GLY A 187 -21.58 -21.21 1.83
N ASN A 188 -21.63 -22.03 0.78
CA ASN A 188 -21.26 -23.45 0.83
C ASN A 188 -19.74 -23.69 0.99
N ILE A 189 -18.88 -22.80 0.49
CA ILE A 189 -17.43 -22.87 0.77
C ILE A 189 -17.16 -22.40 2.20
N LEU A 190 -17.82 -21.32 2.64
CA LEU A 190 -17.74 -20.85 4.02
C LEU A 190 -18.13 -21.95 5.02
N ALA A 191 -19.25 -22.65 4.78
CA ALA A 191 -19.68 -23.76 5.63
C ALA A 191 -18.60 -24.85 5.78
N LYS A 192 -17.88 -25.18 4.70
CA LYS A 192 -16.76 -26.13 4.75
C LYS A 192 -15.59 -25.62 5.57
N LEU A 193 -15.25 -24.33 5.46
CA LEU A 193 -14.20 -23.71 6.26
C LEU A 193 -14.56 -23.66 7.75
N LEU A 194 -15.80 -23.29 8.08
CA LEU A 194 -16.30 -23.26 9.46
C LEU A 194 -16.27 -24.65 10.10
N ALA A 195 -16.54 -25.71 9.34
CA ALA A 195 -16.43 -27.09 9.82
C ALA A 195 -15.01 -27.47 10.26
N THR A 196 -13.96 -26.86 9.69
CA THR A 196 -12.57 -27.07 10.14
C THR A 196 -12.22 -26.33 11.43
N CYS A 197 -13.06 -25.37 11.84
CA CYS A 197 -12.94 -24.57 13.07
C CYS A 197 -14.03 -24.94 14.10
N ALA A 198 -14.49 -26.19 14.11
CA ALA A 198 -15.61 -26.63 14.96
C ALA A 198 -15.21 -26.96 16.42
N GLY A 199 -13.94 -26.78 16.79
CA GLY A 199 -13.47 -27.02 18.16
C GLY A 199 -13.81 -25.88 19.12
N GLU A 200 -13.63 -26.15 20.42
CA GLU A 200 -13.84 -25.19 21.52
C GLU A 200 -12.56 -24.49 21.97
N ARG A 201 -11.43 -24.70 21.27
CA ARG A 201 -10.20 -23.98 21.60
C ARG A 201 -10.35 -22.52 21.18
N LEU A 202 -9.68 -21.62 21.88
CA LEU A 202 -9.68 -20.19 21.56
C LEU A 202 -9.29 -19.90 20.09
N VAL A 203 -8.38 -20.69 19.51
CA VAL A 203 -7.98 -20.55 18.11
C VAL A 203 -9.12 -20.89 17.15
N ASP A 204 -9.91 -21.92 17.46
CA ASP A 204 -11.03 -22.38 16.63
C ASP A 204 -12.17 -21.35 16.70
N LEU A 205 -12.48 -20.84 17.89
CA LEU A 205 -13.45 -19.76 18.10
C LEU A 205 -13.05 -18.47 17.37
N ARG A 206 -11.77 -18.08 17.46
CA ARG A 206 -11.24 -16.90 16.77
C ARG A 206 -11.35 -17.04 15.26
N ASP A 207 -10.88 -18.15 14.70
CA ASP A 207 -10.86 -18.34 13.26
C ASP A 207 -12.29 -18.43 12.71
N ARG A 208 -13.22 -19.03 13.46
CA ARG A 208 -14.66 -19.00 13.17
C ARG A 208 -15.23 -17.58 13.15
N ALA A 209 -14.93 -16.77 14.16
CA ALA A 209 -15.36 -15.38 14.22
C ALA A 209 -14.82 -14.57 13.02
N LEU A 210 -13.51 -14.67 12.73
CA LEU A 210 -12.87 -13.98 11.61
C LEU A 210 -13.50 -14.35 10.25
N LEU A 211 -13.78 -15.64 10.02
CA LEU A 211 -14.41 -16.11 8.79
C LEU A 211 -15.83 -15.57 8.62
N LEU A 212 -16.63 -15.59 9.68
CA LEU A 212 -18.00 -15.08 9.66
C LEU A 212 -18.02 -13.56 9.48
N THR A 213 -17.22 -12.82 10.24
CA THR A 213 -17.14 -11.35 10.15
C THR A 213 -16.67 -10.90 8.77
N ALA A 214 -15.61 -11.50 8.22
CA ALA A 214 -15.11 -11.12 6.91
C ALA A 214 -16.10 -11.44 5.77
N PHE A 215 -16.85 -12.53 5.89
CA PHE A 215 -17.86 -12.93 4.91
C PHE A 215 -19.11 -12.04 4.98
N ALA A 216 -19.67 -11.85 6.18
CA ALA A 216 -20.89 -11.07 6.40
C ALA A 216 -20.71 -9.59 6.04
N SER A 217 -19.50 -9.04 6.23
CA SER A 217 -19.17 -7.65 5.88
C SER A 217 -18.90 -7.41 4.38
N GLY A 218 -19.11 -8.42 3.53
CA GLY A 218 -18.98 -8.30 2.07
C GLY A 218 -17.59 -8.62 1.51
N GLY A 219 -16.79 -9.43 2.20
CA GLY A 219 -15.47 -9.87 1.71
C GLY A 219 -14.36 -8.85 1.91
N ARG A 220 -14.28 -8.28 3.12
CA ARG A 220 -13.31 -7.24 3.50
C ARG A 220 -11.86 -7.68 3.31
N ARG A 221 -10.98 -6.69 3.08
CA ARG A 221 -9.54 -6.92 2.99
C ARG A 221 -9.01 -7.40 4.33
N ARG A 222 -8.00 -8.26 4.33
CA ARG A 222 -7.35 -8.76 5.56
C ARG A 222 -6.91 -7.64 6.51
N SER A 223 -6.42 -6.52 5.97
CA SER A 223 -6.01 -5.35 6.76
C SER A 223 -7.17 -4.61 7.42
N GLU A 224 -8.37 -4.68 6.84
CA GLU A 224 -9.58 -4.08 7.41
C GLU A 224 -10.02 -4.93 8.61
N VAL A 225 -10.14 -6.25 8.42
CA VAL A 225 -10.50 -7.19 9.49
C VAL A 225 -9.49 -7.18 10.63
N ALA A 226 -8.19 -7.08 10.34
CA ALA A 226 -7.15 -7.07 11.36
C ALA A 226 -7.11 -5.80 12.23
N ASN A 227 -7.63 -4.69 11.72
CA ASN A 227 -7.68 -3.42 12.47
C ASN A 227 -9.02 -3.21 13.19
N LEU A 228 -9.97 -4.13 13.00
CA LEU A 228 -11.29 -4.03 13.60
C LEU A 228 -11.20 -4.08 15.12
N ARG A 229 -11.87 -3.15 15.78
CA ARG A 229 -11.97 -3.04 17.23
C ARG A 229 -13.41 -3.25 17.70
N ILE A 230 -13.56 -3.58 18.98
CA ILE A 230 -14.89 -3.70 19.59
C ILE A 230 -15.62 -2.35 19.58
N GLU A 231 -14.89 -1.24 19.72
CA GLU A 231 -15.45 0.11 19.64
C GLU A 231 -16.02 0.47 18.25
N ASP A 232 -15.69 -0.31 17.21
CA ASP A 232 -16.27 -0.12 15.88
C ASP A 232 -17.65 -0.78 15.75
N LEU A 233 -18.10 -1.58 16.75
CA LEU A 233 -19.41 -2.24 16.76
C LEU A 233 -20.48 -1.30 17.32
N VAL A 234 -21.56 -1.15 16.57
CA VAL A 234 -22.74 -0.38 16.95
C VAL A 234 -23.92 -1.31 17.01
N ASP A 235 -24.65 -1.30 18.13
CA ASP A 235 -25.92 -2.01 18.23
C ASP A 235 -26.96 -1.29 17.36
N GLU A 236 -27.53 -2.03 16.42
CA GLU A 236 -28.60 -1.58 15.53
C GLU A 236 -29.95 -2.13 15.99
N GLU A 237 -31.03 -1.57 15.45
CA GLU A 237 -32.36 -2.10 15.70
C GLU A 237 -32.43 -3.60 15.31
N PRO A 238 -32.94 -4.47 16.20
CA PRO A 238 -33.06 -5.88 15.91
C PRO A 238 -33.89 -6.14 14.64
N VAL A 239 -33.39 -7.01 13.78
CA VAL A 239 -34.05 -7.35 12.51
C VAL A 239 -34.71 -8.73 12.60
N HIS A 240 -35.81 -8.91 11.87
CA HIS A 240 -36.47 -10.20 11.74
C HIS A 240 -35.54 -11.25 11.12
N ALA A 241 -35.43 -12.42 11.75
CA ALA A 241 -34.61 -13.54 11.27
C ALA A 241 -34.98 -13.98 9.85
N ASP A 242 -36.27 -13.87 9.52
CA ASP A 242 -36.75 -13.95 8.14
C ASP A 242 -37.34 -12.58 7.74
N PRO A 243 -36.66 -11.83 6.86
CA PRO A 243 -37.12 -10.52 6.40
C PRO A 243 -38.51 -10.53 5.75
N LYS A 244 -39.01 -11.71 5.32
CA LYS A 244 -40.33 -11.86 4.70
C LYS A 244 -41.41 -12.26 5.68
N ASN A 245 -41.06 -12.53 6.94
CA ASN A 245 -41.99 -12.97 7.97
C ASN A 245 -41.90 -12.05 9.21
N PRO A 246 -42.85 -11.10 9.36
CA PRO A 246 -42.92 -10.19 10.51
C PRO A 246 -43.15 -10.88 11.86
N ALA A 247 -43.56 -12.15 11.87
CA ALA A 247 -43.69 -12.95 13.10
C ALA A 247 -42.43 -13.74 13.45
N SER A 248 -41.37 -13.63 12.63
CA SER A 248 -40.11 -14.32 12.91
C SER A 248 -39.37 -13.65 14.08
N PRO A 249 -38.59 -14.43 14.87
CA PRO A 249 -37.86 -13.90 16.01
C PRO A 249 -36.89 -12.80 15.56
N LEU A 250 -36.74 -11.78 16.40
CA LEU A 250 -35.78 -10.70 16.19
C LEU A 250 -34.37 -11.18 16.52
N LEU A 251 -33.41 -10.80 15.68
CA LEU A 251 -31.98 -11.03 15.88
C LEU A 251 -31.32 -9.71 16.25
N SER A 252 -30.47 -9.73 17.28
CA SER A 252 -29.60 -8.60 17.59
C SER A 252 -28.70 -8.32 16.39
N LEU A 253 -28.73 -7.08 15.90
CA LEU A 253 -27.90 -6.64 14.79
C LEU A 253 -26.79 -5.75 15.35
N GLN A 254 -25.56 -6.07 14.98
CA GLN A 254 -24.42 -5.17 15.22
C GLN A 254 -23.86 -4.77 13.87
N ALA A 255 -23.86 -3.46 13.60
CA ALA A 255 -23.20 -2.89 12.44
C ALA A 255 -21.79 -2.42 12.81
N PHE A 256 -20.99 -2.19 11.78
CA PHE A 256 -19.68 -1.58 11.93
C PHE A 256 -19.79 -0.10 11.58
N GLN A 257 -19.40 0.78 12.51
CA GLN A 257 -19.40 2.22 12.27
C GLN A 257 -18.49 2.55 11.07
N ASP A 258 -18.97 3.37 10.14
CA ASP A 258 -18.29 3.76 8.88
C ASP A 258 -17.89 2.62 7.91
N TRP A 259 -18.42 1.40 8.08
CA TRP A 259 -18.08 0.25 7.23
C TRP A 259 -19.05 -0.01 6.08
N ILE A 260 -20.14 0.77 5.96
CA ILE A 260 -21.07 0.77 4.82
C ILE A 260 -20.83 2.06 4.01
N ALA A 261 -20.25 1.97 2.81
CA ALA A 261 -19.98 3.16 1.96
C ALA A 261 -21.22 3.61 1.17
N PRO A 262 -21.24 4.84 0.61
CA PRO A 262 -21.02 6.15 1.20
C PRO A 262 -22.38 6.85 1.42
N ALA A 263 -22.78 7.10 2.67
CA ALA A 263 -23.88 8.03 2.88
C ALA A 263 -23.39 9.45 2.59
N ALA A 264 -24.10 10.12 1.67
CA ALA A 264 -23.93 11.53 1.37
C ALA A 264 -23.80 12.31 2.69
N ARG A 265 -22.68 13.05 2.85
CA ARG A 265 -22.62 14.08 3.87
C ARG A 265 -23.66 15.11 3.47
N ASP A 266 -24.74 15.15 4.24
CA ASP A 266 -25.68 16.26 4.26
C ASP A 266 -24.89 17.56 4.36
N ARG A 267 -24.97 18.37 3.30
CA ARG A 267 -24.79 19.80 3.45
C ARG A 267 -26.04 20.29 4.17
N VAL A 268 -25.84 20.94 5.31
CA VAL A 268 -26.86 21.78 5.92
C VAL A 268 -26.18 23.06 6.40
N PRO A 269 -26.79 24.23 6.21
CA PRO A 269 -27.50 24.74 5.03
C PRO A 269 -26.60 25.63 4.16
#